data_AF-A0A348VVC3-F1
#
_entry.id   AF-A0A348VVC3-F1
#
_cell.length_a   1.000
_cell.length_b   1.000
_cell.length_c   1.000
_cell.angle_alpha   90.00
_cell.angle_beta   90.00
_cell.angle_gamma   90.00
#
_symmetry.space_group_name_H-M   'P 1'
#
loop_
_entity.id
_entity.type
_entity.pdbx_description
1 polymer ?
#
loop_
_entity_poly.entity_id
_entity_poly.type
_entity_poly.pdbx_seq_one_letter_code
_entity_poly.pdbx_strand_id
1 'polypeptide(L)'
;MKIWLNTLLLLVFTVVSAPAANAASDNASCLTCHGAMQGTVEKEKGVLVNLHIDQAKFEKSVHGGFVACVDCHLTFGPNPHQAPSANVAKAVKDMANAISAKSKVDAVAQAACLNCHPDMYKEYASSIHGRNVIKKRSGDGPVCTSCHGSAHYIQPKTNRESMVNHFSVVSTCGNCHEEKSISEKYGFSPLVMERYLESFHGRKVKLGHPGAPVCSNCHGAHDVKGQKDAASPVAGANKKKTCGTAACHPGATDKFIAAITHKPLHPIAHYSEIALILLTLGVFIFIVVHVFLDIYADVRDRLFRKGNKHE
;
A
#
# COMPACT_ATOMS: atom_id res chain seq x y z
N MET A 1 69.65 -13.23 18.16
CA MET A 1 70.11 -14.55 17.67
C MET A 1 68.97 -15.54 17.87
N LYS A 2 68.61 -16.33 16.85
CA LYS A 2 67.39 -17.18 16.69
C LYS A 2 66.16 -16.40 16.19
N ILE A 3 65.88 -16.20 14.90
CA ILE A 3 65.77 -17.10 13.72
C ILE A 3 64.55 -18.04 13.79
N TRP A 4 63.51 -17.65 13.03
CA TRP A 4 62.53 -18.44 12.24
C TRP A 4 61.47 -19.30 12.96
N LEU A 5 60.19 -18.94 12.77
CA LEU A 5 59.22 -19.85 12.16
C LEU A 5 58.02 -19.08 11.56
N ASN A 6 58.05 -18.94 10.24
CA ASN A 6 56.87 -18.71 9.41
C ASN A 6 56.11 -20.05 9.33
N THR A 7 54.85 -20.09 9.72
CA THR A 7 53.97 -21.20 9.32
C THR A 7 52.52 -20.73 9.24
N LEU A 8 52.08 -20.54 8.00
CA LEU A 8 50.71 -20.69 7.48
C LEU A 8 49.56 -20.38 8.46
N LEU A 9 49.07 -19.13 8.44
CA LEU A 9 47.69 -18.84 8.79
C LEU A 9 46.81 -19.20 7.58
N LEU A 10 46.45 -20.48 7.48
CA LEU A 10 45.43 -20.94 6.53
C LEU A 10 44.09 -20.34 6.94
N LEU A 11 43.62 -19.37 6.15
CA LEU A 11 42.25 -18.86 6.15
C LEU A 11 41.30 -20.04 5.95
N VAL A 12 40.76 -20.57 7.05
CA VAL A 12 39.53 -21.36 7.01
C VAL A 12 38.38 -20.38 6.78
N PHE A 13 38.22 -19.98 5.51
CA PHE A 13 36.95 -19.47 5.02
C PHE A 13 36.01 -20.69 4.94
N THR A 14 35.40 -21.07 6.06
CA THR A 14 34.20 -21.89 6.00
C THR A 14 33.13 -21.04 5.32
N VAL A 15 33.00 -21.25 4.01
CA VAL A 15 31.90 -20.75 3.19
C VAL A 15 30.62 -21.37 3.75
N VAL A 16 29.95 -20.66 4.66
CA VAL A 16 28.57 -20.95 5.06
C VAL A 16 27.67 -20.43 3.94
N SER A 17 27.60 -21.17 2.83
CA SER A 17 26.71 -20.89 1.68
C SER A 17 25.65 -21.99 1.51
N ALA A 18 25.05 -22.46 2.59
CA ALA A 18 24.11 -23.57 2.54
C ALA A 18 22.62 -23.18 2.31
N PRO A 19 22.06 -22.09 2.87
CA PRO A 19 20.61 -21.85 2.76
C PRO A 19 20.17 -21.42 1.35
N ALA A 20 20.93 -20.52 0.72
CA ALA A 20 20.56 -19.91 -0.55
C ALA A 20 20.72 -20.86 -1.76
N ALA A 21 21.72 -21.76 -1.72
CA ALA A 21 21.97 -22.71 -2.80
C ALA A 21 20.85 -23.74 -2.94
N ASN A 22 20.28 -24.20 -1.82
CA ASN A 22 19.19 -25.19 -1.82
C ASN A 22 17.87 -24.58 -2.32
N ALA A 23 17.51 -23.38 -1.86
CA ALA A 23 16.31 -22.68 -2.33
C ALA A 23 16.37 -22.38 -3.85
N ALA A 24 17.54 -22.00 -4.36
CA ALA A 24 17.72 -21.75 -5.79
C ALA A 24 17.55 -23.03 -6.63
N SER A 25 18.08 -24.16 -6.17
CA SER A 25 17.94 -25.47 -6.84
C SER A 25 16.50 -25.96 -6.85
N ASP A 26 15.77 -25.80 -5.74
CA ASP A 26 14.37 -26.23 -5.63
C ASP A 26 13.44 -25.34 -6.46
N ASN A 27 13.71 -24.03 -6.55
CA ASN A 27 12.94 -23.12 -7.39
C ASN A 27 13.08 -23.44 -8.89
N ALA A 28 14.28 -23.85 -9.33
CA ALA A 28 14.54 -24.15 -10.74
C ALA A 28 13.67 -25.32 -11.27
N SER A 29 13.38 -26.33 -10.44
CA SER A 29 12.55 -27.47 -10.84
C SER A 29 11.10 -27.02 -11.12
N CYS A 30 10.55 -26.17 -10.27
CA CYS A 30 9.20 -25.63 -10.44
C CYS A 30 9.13 -24.68 -11.64
N LEU A 31 10.12 -23.77 -11.76
CA LEU A 31 10.15 -22.73 -12.80
C LEU A 31 10.42 -23.28 -14.20
N THR A 32 10.98 -24.48 -14.34
CA THR A 32 11.14 -25.13 -15.65
C THR A 32 9.79 -25.25 -16.39
N CYS A 33 8.72 -25.57 -15.66
CA CYS A 33 7.37 -25.63 -16.22
C CYS A 33 6.61 -24.32 -15.97
N HIS A 34 6.58 -23.84 -14.73
CA HIS A 34 5.79 -22.66 -14.36
C HIS A 34 6.30 -21.36 -15.01
N GLY A 35 7.58 -21.28 -15.39
CA GLY A 35 8.12 -20.15 -16.16
C GLY A 35 7.76 -20.17 -17.64
N ALA A 36 7.42 -21.33 -18.21
CA ALA A 36 7.06 -21.50 -19.61
C ALA A 36 5.54 -21.61 -19.86
N MET A 37 4.76 -21.90 -18.82
CA MET A 37 3.30 -22.02 -18.90
C MET A 37 2.65 -20.74 -19.43
N GLN A 38 1.59 -20.90 -20.22
CA GLN A 38 0.77 -19.80 -20.73
C GLN A 38 -0.72 -20.14 -20.56
N GLY A 39 -1.55 -19.11 -20.40
CA GLY A 39 -2.99 -19.26 -20.23
C GLY A 39 -3.44 -19.44 -18.78
N THR A 40 -4.71 -19.79 -18.61
CA THR A 40 -5.34 -20.00 -17.31
C THR A 40 -5.94 -21.39 -17.23
N VAL A 41 -5.76 -22.05 -16.09
CA VAL A 41 -6.38 -23.34 -15.78
C VAL A 41 -7.59 -23.10 -14.89
N GLU A 42 -8.69 -23.75 -15.20
CA GLU A 42 -9.87 -23.75 -14.33
C GLU A 42 -9.69 -24.76 -13.18
N LYS A 43 -9.75 -24.26 -11.95
CA LYS A 43 -9.83 -25.07 -10.73
C LYS A 43 -11.29 -25.37 -10.37
N GLU A 44 -11.50 -26.12 -9.28
CA GLU A 44 -12.83 -26.37 -8.73
C GLU A 44 -13.66 -25.07 -8.58
N LYS A 45 -14.96 -25.15 -8.93
CA LYS A 45 -15.95 -24.06 -8.84
C LYS A 45 -15.67 -22.85 -9.73
N GLY A 46 -15.09 -23.05 -10.92
CA GLY A 46 -14.96 -22.00 -11.94
C GLY A 46 -13.87 -20.98 -11.66
N VAL A 47 -12.93 -21.28 -10.76
CA VAL A 47 -11.82 -20.37 -10.42
C VAL A 47 -10.73 -20.51 -11.46
N LEU A 48 -10.56 -19.50 -12.31
CA LEU A 48 -9.46 -19.44 -13.28
C LEU A 48 -8.15 -19.04 -12.58
N VAL A 49 -7.11 -19.82 -12.79
CA VAL A 49 -5.79 -19.61 -12.18
C VAL A 49 -4.74 -19.56 -13.28
N ASN A 50 -3.96 -18.48 -13.30
CA ASN A 50 -2.75 -18.44 -14.11
C ASN A 50 -1.61 -19.11 -13.33
N LEU A 51 -1.06 -20.19 -13.87
CA LEU A 51 0.06 -20.93 -13.25
C LEU A 51 1.43 -20.40 -13.68
N HIS A 52 1.48 -19.43 -14.60
CA HIS A 52 2.72 -18.82 -15.06
C HIS A 52 3.38 -17.97 -13.97
N ILE A 53 4.68 -18.17 -13.78
CA ILE A 53 5.54 -17.37 -12.91
C ILE A 53 6.67 -16.77 -13.74
N ASP A 54 6.73 -15.43 -13.77
CA ASP A 54 7.86 -14.71 -14.33
C ASP A 54 9.04 -14.86 -13.37
N GLN A 55 10.01 -15.69 -13.77
CA GLN A 55 11.20 -15.98 -12.98
C GLN A 55 11.99 -14.72 -12.66
N ALA A 56 12.26 -13.86 -13.65
CA ALA A 56 13.05 -12.65 -13.45
C ALA A 56 12.36 -11.66 -12.50
N LYS A 57 11.02 -11.63 -12.50
CA LYS A 57 10.23 -10.82 -11.57
C LYS A 57 10.18 -11.44 -10.17
N PHE A 58 10.08 -12.77 -10.06
CA PHE A 58 10.10 -13.48 -8.79
C PHE A 58 11.45 -13.31 -8.07
N GLU A 59 12.56 -13.45 -8.79
CA GLU A 59 13.92 -13.27 -8.27
C GLU A 59 14.15 -11.86 -7.69
N LYS A 60 13.48 -10.85 -8.24
CA LYS A 60 13.52 -9.46 -7.74
C LYS A 60 12.56 -9.18 -6.57
N SER A 61 11.75 -10.15 -6.17
CA SER A 61 10.88 -10.01 -5.00
C SER A 61 11.70 -10.12 -3.71
N VAL A 62 11.10 -9.74 -2.58
CA VAL A 62 11.72 -9.90 -1.26
C VAL A 62 11.94 -11.38 -0.87
N HIS A 63 11.30 -12.33 -1.57
CA HIS A 63 11.40 -13.77 -1.30
C HIS A 63 12.24 -14.53 -2.32
N GLY A 64 12.49 -13.97 -3.50
CA GLY A 64 13.02 -14.68 -4.67
C GLY A 64 14.38 -15.37 -4.47
N GLY A 65 15.22 -14.84 -3.58
CA GLY A 65 16.55 -15.39 -3.30
C GLY A 65 16.67 -16.23 -2.02
N PHE A 66 15.60 -16.35 -1.23
CA PHE A 66 15.68 -16.92 0.12
C PHE A 66 14.62 -17.97 0.43
N VAL A 67 13.54 -18.01 -0.34
CA VAL A 67 12.37 -18.85 -0.08
C VAL A 67 12.16 -19.78 -1.27
N ALA A 68 12.05 -21.08 -1.00
CA ALA A 68 11.71 -22.08 -2.01
C ALA A 68 10.20 -22.07 -2.28
N CYS A 69 9.77 -22.50 -3.47
CA CYS A 69 8.35 -22.60 -3.81
C CYS A 69 7.57 -23.43 -2.78
N VAL A 70 8.17 -24.53 -2.30
CA VAL A 70 7.57 -25.48 -1.36
C VAL A 70 7.50 -24.98 0.08
N ASP A 71 8.21 -23.90 0.43
CA ASP A 71 8.11 -23.27 1.75
C ASP A 71 6.77 -22.54 1.93
N CYS A 72 6.16 -22.13 0.81
CA CYS A 72 4.82 -21.57 0.76
C CYS A 72 3.81 -22.63 0.29
N HIS A 73 4.09 -23.32 -0.81
CA HIS A 73 3.22 -24.35 -1.38
C HIS A 73 3.39 -25.69 -0.65
N LEU A 74 3.10 -25.68 0.65
CA LEU A 74 3.37 -26.76 1.62
C LEU A 74 2.68 -28.10 1.32
N THR A 75 1.74 -28.13 0.38
CA THR A 75 1.10 -29.37 -0.07
C THR A 75 1.93 -30.10 -1.13
N PHE A 76 2.98 -29.48 -1.67
CA PHE A 76 3.82 -30.04 -2.73
C PHE A 76 5.24 -30.26 -2.22
N GLY A 77 5.89 -31.32 -2.72
CA GLY A 77 7.31 -31.55 -2.51
C GLY A 77 8.17 -30.89 -3.59
N PRO A 78 9.50 -30.94 -3.47
CA PRO A 78 10.43 -30.40 -4.48
C PRO A 78 10.34 -31.15 -5.82
N ASN A 79 9.77 -32.37 -5.81
CA ASN A 79 9.45 -33.12 -7.01
C ASN A 79 7.98 -32.86 -7.42
N PRO A 80 7.74 -32.15 -8.54
CA PRO A 80 6.38 -31.80 -8.98
C PRO A 80 5.57 -32.99 -9.50
N HIS A 81 6.16 -34.19 -9.66
CA HIS A 81 5.49 -35.41 -10.07
C HIS A 81 5.03 -36.28 -8.88
N GLN A 82 5.20 -35.81 -7.65
CA GLN A 82 4.64 -36.46 -6.47
C GLN A 82 3.24 -35.91 -6.20
N ALA A 83 2.32 -36.81 -5.84
CA ALA A 83 0.98 -36.40 -5.43
C ALA A 83 1.06 -35.45 -4.21
N PRO A 84 0.15 -34.46 -4.11
CA PRO A 84 0.14 -33.54 -2.99
C PRO A 84 0.11 -34.28 -1.65
N SER A 85 1.07 -33.99 -0.78
CA SER A 85 1.19 -34.61 0.55
C SER A 85 0.55 -33.74 1.61
N ALA A 86 -0.19 -34.37 2.53
CA ALA A 86 -1.01 -33.68 3.52
C ALA A 86 -0.26 -33.24 4.79
N ASN A 87 1.07 -33.32 4.82
CA ASN A 87 1.89 -33.01 6.01
C ASN A 87 2.09 -31.51 6.24
N VAL A 88 0.98 -30.77 6.25
CA VAL A 88 0.92 -29.36 6.63
C VAL A 88 0.62 -29.25 8.13
N ALA A 89 1.36 -28.40 8.83
CA ALA A 89 1.16 -28.15 10.26
C ALA A 89 -0.29 -27.74 10.56
N LYS A 90 -0.83 -28.20 11.70
CA LYS A 90 -2.23 -27.95 12.08
C LYS A 90 -2.57 -26.46 12.11
N ALA A 91 -1.66 -25.61 12.60
CA ALA A 91 -1.87 -24.17 12.65
C ALA A 91 -2.08 -23.55 11.27
N VAL A 92 -1.31 -23.99 10.27
CA VAL A 92 -1.47 -23.53 8.87
C VAL A 92 -2.78 -24.04 8.28
N LYS A 93 -3.16 -25.31 8.53
CA LYS A 93 -4.45 -25.87 8.08
C LYS A 93 -5.64 -25.11 8.66
N ASP A 94 -5.64 -24.88 9.97
CA ASP A 94 -6.70 -24.14 10.66
C ASP A 94 -6.83 -22.72 10.10
N MET A 95 -5.70 -22.10 9.78
CA MET A 95 -5.67 -20.76 9.22
C MET A 95 -6.10 -20.71 7.75
N ALA A 96 -5.66 -21.66 6.92
CA ALA A 96 -6.09 -21.81 5.54
C ALA A 96 -7.63 -21.94 5.48
N ASN A 97 -8.19 -22.76 6.36
CA ASN A 97 -9.64 -22.88 6.52
C ASN A 97 -10.29 -21.54 6.91
N ALA A 98 -9.62 -20.74 7.74
CA ALA A 98 -10.12 -19.43 8.18
C ALA A 98 -10.16 -18.37 7.10
N ILE A 99 -9.23 -18.41 6.15
CA ILE A 99 -9.13 -17.41 5.10
C ILE A 99 -9.72 -17.88 3.76
N SER A 100 -10.20 -19.12 3.66
CA SER A 100 -10.68 -19.74 2.41
C SER A 100 -11.83 -19.00 1.71
N ALA A 101 -12.63 -18.23 2.47
CA ALA A 101 -13.65 -17.36 1.89
C ALA A 101 -13.06 -16.25 1.01
N LYS A 102 -11.83 -15.80 1.30
CA LYS A 102 -11.08 -14.81 0.53
C LYS A 102 -10.05 -15.47 -0.40
N SER A 103 -9.26 -16.40 0.12
CA SER A 103 -8.20 -17.09 -0.64
C SER A 103 -8.75 -18.31 -1.36
N LYS A 104 -9.14 -18.14 -2.63
CA LYS A 104 -9.81 -19.18 -3.44
C LYS A 104 -8.86 -20.09 -4.22
N VAL A 105 -7.61 -19.69 -4.41
CA VAL A 105 -6.65 -20.40 -5.28
C VAL A 105 -5.85 -21.44 -4.48
N ASP A 106 -5.15 -20.97 -3.45
CA ASP A 106 -4.36 -21.78 -2.54
C ASP A 106 -4.36 -21.13 -1.15
N ALA A 107 -5.33 -21.54 -0.32
CA ALA A 107 -5.46 -21.04 1.04
C ALA A 107 -4.31 -21.52 1.95
N VAL A 108 -3.70 -22.66 1.64
CA VAL A 108 -2.57 -23.19 2.41
C VAL A 108 -1.34 -22.33 2.18
N ALA A 109 -1.02 -22.03 0.92
CA ALA A 109 0.09 -21.15 0.59
C ALA A 109 -0.10 -19.73 1.16
N GLN A 110 -1.33 -19.21 1.12
CA GLN A 110 -1.62 -17.92 1.75
C GLN A 110 -1.47 -17.95 3.28
N ALA A 111 -1.74 -19.09 3.92
CA ALA A 111 -1.56 -19.28 5.36
C ALA A 111 -0.10 -19.57 5.75
N ALA A 112 0.74 -20.02 4.81
CA ALA A 112 2.15 -20.35 5.06
C ALA A 112 2.97 -19.13 5.55
N CYS A 113 2.52 -17.91 5.26
CA CYS A 113 3.11 -16.68 5.81
C CYS A 113 3.24 -16.73 7.35
N LEU A 114 2.35 -17.45 8.04
CA LEU A 114 2.37 -17.62 9.50
C LEU A 114 3.67 -18.27 10.01
N ASN A 115 4.31 -19.14 9.21
CA ASN A 115 5.51 -19.87 9.63
C ASN A 115 6.71 -18.92 9.84
N CYS A 116 6.81 -17.86 9.04
CA CYS A 116 7.93 -16.90 9.08
C CYS A 116 7.53 -15.53 9.65
N HIS A 117 6.25 -15.16 9.58
CA HIS A 117 5.73 -13.88 10.07
C HIS A 117 4.64 -14.05 11.15
N PRO A 118 4.92 -14.77 12.25
CA PRO A 118 3.91 -15.08 13.28
C PRO A 118 3.39 -13.82 13.98
N ASP A 119 4.24 -12.82 14.22
CA ASP A 119 3.85 -11.58 14.90
C ASP A 119 2.91 -10.72 14.04
N MET A 120 3.25 -10.56 12.75
CA MET A 120 2.39 -9.83 11.80
C MET A 120 1.05 -10.54 11.64
N TYR A 121 1.06 -11.89 11.66
CA TYR A 121 -0.17 -12.69 11.62
C TYR A 121 -1.04 -12.48 12.86
N LYS A 122 -0.41 -12.43 14.04
CA LYS A 122 -1.09 -12.17 15.32
C LYS A 122 -1.71 -10.77 15.35
N GLU A 123 -0.97 -9.76 14.90
CA GLU A 123 -1.49 -8.39 14.76
C GLU A 123 -2.68 -8.35 13.79
N TYR A 124 -2.52 -8.92 12.59
CA TYR A 124 -3.57 -9.02 11.59
C TYR A 124 -4.82 -9.72 12.11
N ALA A 125 -4.69 -10.87 12.77
CA ALA A 125 -5.81 -11.59 13.34
C ALA A 125 -6.57 -10.79 14.42
N SER A 126 -5.90 -9.83 15.07
CA SER A 126 -6.49 -8.92 16.04
C SER A 126 -7.15 -7.68 15.41
N SER A 127 -6.82 -7.35 14.16
CA SER A 127 -7.34 -6.19 13.42
C SER A 127 -8.81 -6.37 13.05
N ILE A 128 -9.49 -5.28 12.70
CA ILE A 128 -10.86 -5.35 12.20
C ILE A 128 -10.94 -6.10 10.86
N HIS A 129 -9.91 -5.97 10.02
CA HIS A 129 -9.78 -6.68 8.75
C HIS A 129 -9.63 -8.19 8.94
N GLY A 130 -8.65 -8.62 9.73
CA GLY A 130 -8.42 -10.04 10.00
C GLY A 130 -9.58 -10.67 10.77
N ARG A 131 -10.24 -9.95 11.68
CA ARG A 131 -11.47 -10.45 12.33
C ARG A 131 -12.60 -10.69 11.33
N ASN A 132 -12.77 -9.84 10.31
CA ASN A 132 -13.78 -10.07 9.28
C ASN A 132 -13.46 -11.32 8.44
N VAL A 133 -12.19 -11.52 8.05
CA VAL A 133 -11.81 -12.71 7.27
C VAL A 133 -11.82 -13.97 8.12
N ILE A 134 -11.09 -13.99 9.23
CA ILE A 134 -10.81 -15.19 10.03
C ILE A 134 -12.01 -15.60 10.91
N LYS A 135 -12.62 -14.62 11.62
CA LYS A 135 -13.70 -14.93 12.58
C LYS A 135 -15.07 -14.99 11.91
N LYS A 136 -15.36 -14.05 10.99
CA LYS A 136 -16.65 -14.04 10.28
C LYS A 136 -16.66 -14.86 8.99
N ARG A 137 -15.51 -15.41 8.57
CA ARG A 137 -15.38 -16.19 7.32
C ARG A 137 -15.92 -15.43 6.10
N SER A 138 -15.68 -14.13 6.06
CA SER A 138 -16.12 -13.25 4.96
C SER A 138 -14.99 -13.00 3.96
N GLY A 139 -15.34 -12.92 2.68
CA GLY A 139 -14.44 -12.51 1.58
C GLY A 139 -14.27 -11.00 1.41
N ASP A 140 -14.90 -10.20 2.28
CA ASP A 140 -14.94 -8.74 2.17
C ASP A 140 -13.73 -8.06 2.83
N GLY A 141 -12.94 -8.80 3.63
CA GLY A 141 -11.72 -8.29 4.23
C GLY A 141 -10.46 -8.58 3.38
N PRO A 142 -9.40 -7.78 3.55
CA PRO A 142 -8.11 -8.05 2.90
C PRO A 142 -7.39 -9.21 3.58
N VAL A 143 -6.59 -9.96 2.82
CA VAL A 143 -5.52 -10.86 3.31
C VAL A 143 -4.15 -10.24 2.98
N CYS A 144 -3.04 -10.87 3.35
CA CYS A 144 -1.69 -10.31 3.18
C CYS A 144 -1.43 -9.82 1.74
N THR A 145 -1.82 -10.62 0.75
CA THR A 145 -1.66 -10.32 -0.69
C THR A 145 -2.61 -9.24 -1.20
N SER A 146 -3.67 -8.90 -0.46
CA SER A 146 -4.56 -7.79 -0.82
C SER A 146 -3.87 -6.42 -0.66
N CYS A 147 -2.88 -6.32 0.24
CA CYS A 147 -2.12 -5.09 0.47
C CYS A 147 -0.70 -5.16 -0.08
N HIS A 148 -0.06 -6.34 -0.03
CA HIS A 148 1.32 -6.52 -0.51
C HIS A 148 1.42 -6.94 -1.99
N GLY A 149 0.29 -7.23 -2.63
CA GLY A 149 0.23 -7.71 -4.01
C GLY A 149 0.44 -9.23 -4.12
N SER A 150 0.86 -9.68 -5.30
CA SER A 150 1.12 -11.10 -5.55
C SER A 150 2.15 -11.66 -4.57
N ALA A 151 1.87 -12.83 -3.97
CA ALA A 151 2.80 -13.52 -3.06
C ALA A 151 4.15 -13.82 -3.72
N HIS A 152 4.17 -14.00 -5.05
CA HIS A 152 5.38 -14.24 -5.83
C HIS A 152 6.16 -12.96 -6.16
N TYR A 153 5.54 -11.79 -6.10
CA TYR A 153 6.16 -10.53 -6.56
C TYR A 153 6.12 -9.44 -5.49
N ILE A 154 6.11 -9.82 -4.21
CA ILE A 154 6.10 -8.85 -3.11
C ILE A 154 7.38 -8.01 -3.18
N GLN A 155 7.20 -6.68 -3.21
CA GLN A 155 8.27 -5.69 -3.26
C GLN A 155 8.43 -4.98 -1.91
N PRO A 156 9.66 -4.59 -1.53
CA PRO A 156 9.88 -3.88 -0.27
C PRO A 156 9.19 -2.53 -0.28
N LYS A 157 8.78 -2.02 0.89
CA LYS A 157 8.08 -0.72 1.03
C LYS A 157 8.87 0.48 0.47
N THR A 158 10.17 0.35 0.29
CA THR A 158 11.04 1.37 -0.30
C THR A 158 10.95 1.43 -1.82
N ASN A 159 10.53 0.33 -2.47
CA ASN A 159 10.29 0.30 -3.91
C ASN A 159 9.01 1.10 -4.22
N ARG A 160 9.07 1.98 -5.22
CA ARG A 160 7.93 2.80 -5.67
C ARG A 160 6.79 1.98 -6.27
N GLU A 161 7.09 0.82 -6.83
CA GLU A 161 6.10 -0.10 -7.39
C GLU A 161 5.40 -0.95 -6.32
N SER A 162 5.91 -0.94 -5.08
CA SER A 162 5.27 -1.67 -3.99
C SER A 162 3.92 -1.04 -3.64
N MET A 163 2.89 -1.87 -3.51
CA MET A 163 1.57 -1.46 -3.04
C MET A 163 1.63 -0.87 -1.62
N VAL A 164 2.59 -1.34 -0.80
CA VAL A 164 2.83 -0.81 0.55
C VAL A 164 3.90 0.29 0.59
N ASN A 165 4.29 0.84 -0.56
CA ASN A 165 5.08 2.07 -0.59
C ASN A 165 4.31 3.22 0.05
N HIS A 166 5.01 4.12 0.72
CA HIS A 166 4.40 5.30 1.34
C HIS A 166 3.41 6.02 0.42
N PHE A 167 3.76 6.26 -0.85
CA PHE A 167 2.90 6.96 -1.81
C PHE A 167 1.81 6.07 -2.44
N SER A 168 1.89 4.75 -2.29
CA SER A 168 0.93 3.76 -2.81
C SER A 168 -0.07 3.29 -1.75
N VAL A 169 0.18 3.54 -0.46
CA VAL A 169 -0.72 3.12 0.63
C VAL A 169 -2.12 3.70 0.46
N VAL A 170 -2.22 4.96 0.01
CA VAL A 170 -3.50 5.65 -0.19
C VAL A 170 -4.36 4.89 -1.20
N SER A 171 -3.84 4.57 -2.39
CA SER A 171 -4.56 3.79 -3.40
C SER A 171 -4.81 2.35 -2.95
N THR A 172 -3.86 1.74 -2.24
CA THR A 172 -4.01 0.37 -1.71
C THR A 172 -5.19 0.24 -0.74
N CYS A 173 -5.38 1.22 0.14
CA CYS A 173 -6.57 1.29 0.99
C CYS A 173 -7.83 1.65 0.18
N GLY A 174 -7.68 2.55 -0.79
CA GLY A 174 -8.75 3.03 -1.68
C GLY A 174 -9.50 1.90 -2.37
N ASN A 175 -8.80 0.88 -2.85
CA ASN A 175 -9.36 -0.32 -3.51
C ASN A 175 -10.54 -0.98 -2.78
N CYS A 176 -10.70 -0.76 -1.48
CA CYS A 176 -11.90 -1.20 -0.73
C CYS A 176 -12.58 -0.08 0.05
N HIS A 177 -11.88 1.00 0.39
CA HIS A 177 -12.44 2.09 1.20
C HIS A 177 -13.14 3.19 0.39
N GLU A 178 -13.05 3.19 -0.95
CA GLU A 178 -13.94 3.96 -1.83
C GLU A 178 -15.07 3.12 -2.44
N GLU A 179 -15.02 1.79 -2.24
CA GLU A 179 -15.98 0.86 -2.79
C GLU A 179 -17.35 1.01 -2.11
N LYS A 180 -18.36 1.39 -2.91
CA LYS A 180 -19.72 1.66 -2.41
C LYS A 180 -20.32 0.42 -1.73
N SER A 181 -20.15 -0.75 -2.33
CA SER A 181 -20.69 -2.00 -1.79
C SER A 181 -20.14 -2.35 -0.41
N ILE A 182 -18.85 -2.07 -0.16
CA ILE A 182 -18.19 -2.30 1.13
C ILE A 182 -18.59 -1.22 2.14
N SER A 183 -18.57 0.04 1.74
CA SER A 183 -18.90 1.17 2.61
C SER A 183 -20.34 1.12 3.14
N GLU A 184 -21.31 0.79 2.28
CA GLU A 184 -22.71 0.59 2.67
C GLU A 184 -22.89 -0.61 3.60
N LYS A 185 -22.30 -1.76 3.27
CA LYS A 185 -22.40 -2.99 4.06
C LYS A 185 -21.84 -2.83 5.47
N TYR A 186 -20.75 -2.09 5.63
CA TYR A 186 -20.05 -1.92 6.91
C TYR A 186 -20.31 -0.58 7.59
N GLY A 187 -21.14 0.29 7.00
CA GLY A 187 -21.64 1.51 7.62
C GLY A 187 -20.57 2.60 7.82
N PHE A 188 -19.68 2.77 6.84
CA PHE A 188 -18.73 3.89 6.79
C PHE A 188 -18.99 4.78 5.56
N SER A 189 -18.45 6.00 5.57
CA SER A 189 -18.69 6.96 4.49
C SER A 189 -18.09 6.46 3.16
N PRO A 190 -18.80 6.54 2.02
CA PRO A 190 -18.21 6.24 0.72
C PRO A 190 -17.16 7.30 0.30
N LEU A 191 -17.14 8.46 0.96
CA LEU A 191 -16.27 9.59 0.64
C LEU A 191 -14.95 9.57 1.44
N VAL A 192 -14.53 8.43 2.00
CA VAL A 192 -13.30 8.34 2.81
C VAL A 192 -12.09 8.78 1.99
N MET A 193 -11.96 8.29 0.76
CA MET A 193 -10.83 8.61 -0.11
C MET A 193 -10.87 10.05 -0.60
N GLU A 194 -12.01 10.51 -1.07
CA GLU A 194 -12.22 11.90 -1.50
C GLU A 194 -11.81 12.88 -0.39
N ARG A 195 -12.36 12.71 0.82
CA ARG A 195 -12.08 13.59 1.95
C ARG A 195 -10.61 13.57 2.36
N TYR A 196 -9.97 12.41 2.32
CA TYR A 196 -8.54 12.33 2.59
C TYR A 196 -7.72 13.07 1.51
N LEU A 197 -8.03 12.86 0.23
CA LEU A 197 -7.31 13.47 -0.89
C LEU A 197 -7.46 15.00 -0.93
N GLU A 198 -8.62 15.51 -0.55
CA GLU A 198 -8.88 16.96 -0.45
C GLU A 198 -8.22 17.61 0.77
N SER A 199 -7.87 16.82 1.79
CA SER A 199 -7.19 17.31 2.98
C SER A 199 -5.78 17.83 2.68
N PHE A 200 -5.23 18.64 3.59
CA PHE A 200 -3.83 19.06 3.51
C PHE A 200 -2.85 17.87 3.50
N HIS A 201 -3.18 16.76 4.17
CA HIS A 201 -2.36 15.55 4.15
C HIS A 201 -2.36 14.91 2.76
N GLY A 202 -3.55 14.66 2.20
CA GLY A 202 -3.70 14.07 0.87
C GLY A 202 -3.07 14.94 -0.23
N ARG A 203 -3.29 16.26 -0.19
CA ARG A 203 -2.65 17.19 -1.14
C ARG A 203 -1.13 17.17 -1.04
N LYS A 204 -0.56 17.14 0.17
CA LYS A 204 0.90 17.02 0.35
C LYS A 204 1.46 15.68 -0.12
N VAL A 205 0.76 14.57 0.11
CA VAL A 205 1.15 13.25 -0.42
C VAL A 205 1.13 13.26 -1.94
N LYS A 206 0.10 13.86 -2.56
CA LYS A 206 0.00 14.02 -4.02
C LYS A 206 1.15 14.85 -4.61
N LEU A 207 1.66 15.83 -3.86
CA LEU A 207 2.85 16.61 -4.21
C LEU A 207 4.18 15.88 -3.95
N GLY A 208 4.14 14.63 -3.45
CA GLY A 208 5.33 13.82 -3.20
C GLY A 208 6.07 14.16 -1.91
N HIS A 209 5.43 14.84 -0.94
CA HIS A 209 6.08 15.20 0.31
C HIS A 209 6.23 13.97 1.24
N PRO A 210 7.46 13.52 1.56
CA PRO A 210 7.68 12.27 2.29
C PRO A 210 7.29 12.32 3.78
N GLY A 211 7.12 13.52 4.33
CA GLY A 211 6.66 13.73 5.71
C GLY A 211 5.13 13.83 5.84
N ALA A 212 4.39 13.74 4.73
CA ALA A 212 2.93 13.83 4.77
C ALA A 212 2.33 12.49 5.23
N PRO A 213 1.42 12.48 6.21
CA PRO A 213 0.90 11.22 6.74
C PRO A 213 -0.07 10.58 5.75
N VAL A 214 0.04 9.26 5.59
CA VAL A 214 -0.90 8.39 4.87
C VAL A 214 -1.79 7.59 5.84
N CYS A 215 -2.72 6.81 5.29
CA CYS A 215 -3.71 6.04 6.05
C CYS A 215 -3.10 5.30 7.24
N SER A 216 -1.97 4.61 7.01
CA SER A 216 -1.29 3.79 8.02
C SER A 216 -0.59 4.58 9.12
N ASN A 217 -0.23 5.86 8.89
CA ASN A 217 0.37 6.70 9.94
C ASN A 217 -0.63 7.01 11.07
N CYS A 218 -1.92 7.01 10.77
CA CYS A 218 -2.97 7.26 11.75
C CYS A 218 -3.68 5.98 12.18
N HIS A 219 -3.95 5.05 11.25
CA HIS A 219 -4.77 3.86 11.52
C HIS A 219 -3.98 2.63 11.96
N GLY A 220 -2.66 2.61 11.77
CA GLY A 220 -1.84 1.40 11.85
C GLY A 220 -1.77 0.64 10.52
N ALA A 221 -1.05 -0.47 10.48
CA ALA A 221 -0.83 -1.27 9.27
C ALA A 221 -1.44 -2.67 9.38
N HIS A 222 -0.89 -3.51 10.25
CA HIS A 222 -1.38 -4.88 10.45
C HIS A 222 -2.42 -5.00 11.57
N ASP A 223 -2.47 -4.06 12.51
CA ASP A 223 -3.32 -4.11 13.70
C ASP A 223 -4.55 -3.17 13.62
N VAL A 224 -4.88 -2.68 12.43
CA VAL A 224 -5.92 -1.65 12.19
C VAL A 224 -7.21 -1.94 12.95
N LYS A 225 -7.65 -0.97 13.76
CA LYS A 225 -8.88 -1.05 14.56
C LYS A 225 -9.98 -0.20 13.93
N GLY A 226 -11.24 -0.56 14.22
CA GLY A 226 -12.39 0.22 13.75
C GLY A 226 -12.41 1.62 14.38
N GLN A 227 -12.98 2.61 13.68
CA GLN A 227 -13.03 4.00 14.16
C GLN A 227 -13.74 4.16 15.52
N LYS A 228 -14.71 3.30 15.81
CA LYS A 228 -15.48 3.31 17.07
C LYS A 228 -14.83 2.49 18.19
N ASP A 229 -13.75 1.76 17.89
CA ASP A 229 -13.03 0.97 18.87
C ASP A 229 -12.23 1.91 19.78
N ALA A 230 -12.42 1.83 21.10
CA ALA A 230 -11.72 2.68 22.06
C ALA A 230 -10.19 2.51 22.02
N ALA A 231 -9.69 1.36 21.56
CA ALA A 231 -8.27 1.13 21.36
C ALA A 231 -7.73 1.72 20.04
N SER A 232 -8.60 2.20 19.15
CA SER A 232 -8.18 2.77 17.86
C SER A 232 -7.42 4.08 18.07
N PRO A 233 -6.26 4.27 17.42
CA PRO A 233 -5.51 5.53 17.52
C PRO A 233 -6.30 6.74 17.01
N VAL A 234 -7.34 6.51 16.20
CA VAL A 234 -8.21 7.56 15.64
C VAL A 234 -9.55 7.70 16.38
N ALA A 235 -9.75 6.98 17.49
CA ALA A 235 -10.96 7.08 18.29
C ALA A 235 -10.88 8.18 19.36
N GLY A 236 -11.95 8.97 19.49
CA GLY A 236 -12.16 9.89 20.61
C GLY A 236 -10.91 10.71 21.00
N ALA A 237 -10.48 10.56 22.24
CA ALA A 237 -9.33 11.25 22.82
C ALA A 237 -7.97 10.77 22.26
N ASN A 238 -7.89 9.57 21.68
CA ASN A 238 -6.62 9.03 21.14
C ASN A 238 -6.10 9.86 19.97
N LYS A 239 -6.99 10.55 19.25
CA LYS A 239 -6.62 11.48 18.17
C LYS A 239 -5.62 12.54 18.63
N LYS A 240 -5.69 12.98 19.89
CA LYS A 240 -4.72 13.95 20.42
C LYS A 240 -3.32 13.40 20.48
N LYS A 241 -3.18 12.15 20.90
CA LYS A 241 -1.89 11.46 20.91
C LYS A 241 -1.39 11.18 19.48
N THR A 242 -2.29 10.76 18.59
CA THR A 242 -1.94 10.43 17.20
C THR A 242 -1.52 11.65 16.40
N CYS A 243 -2.27 12.75 16.49
CA CYS A 243 -1.90 14.01 15.82
C CYS A 243 -0.74 14.70 16.53
N GLY A 244 -0.71 14.64 17.87
CA GLY A 244 0.22 15.35 18.74
C GLY A 244 1.64 14.79 18.80
N THR A 245 2.00 13.89 17.89
CA THR A 245 3.37 13.36 17.82
C THR A 245 4.35 14.47 17.46
N ALA A 246 5.58 14.38 17.98
CA ALA A 246 6.62 15.38 17.69
C ALA A 246 6.94 15.49 16.19
N ALA A 247 6.70 14.42 15.43
CA ALA A 247 6.92 14.38 13.99
C ALA A 247 5.86 15.12 13.17
N CYS A 248 4.67 15.41 13.72
CA CYS A 248 3.56 15.98 12.96
C CYS A 248 3.05 17.30 13.57
N HIS A 249 2.45 17.27 14.76
CA HIS A 249 1.86 18.45 15.40
C HIS A 249 2.21 18.54 16.90
N PRO A 250 3.45 18.92 17.25
CA PRO A 250 3.84 19.12 18.65
C PRO A 250 2.92 20.17 19.29
N GLY A 251 2.24 19.80 20.38
CA GLY A 251 1.31 20.68 21.10
C GLY A 251 -0.14 20.64 20.60
N ALA A 252 -0.55 19.62 19.83
CA ALA A 252 -1.94 19.45 19.41
C ALA A 252 -2.93 19.51 20.59
N THR A 253 -3.90 20.44 20.51
CA THR A 253 -4.94 20.64 21.51
C THR A 253 -6.27 19.99 21.10
N ASP A 254 -7.22 19.87 22.03
CA ASP A 254 -8.55 19.33 21.73
C ASP A 254 -9.30 20.20 20.71
N LYS A 255 -9.11 21.53 20.75
CA LYS A 255 -9.63 22.46 19.75
C LYS A 255 -9.02 22.23 18.36
N PHE A 256 -7.72 21.96 18.29
CA PHE A 256 -7.03 21.68 17.03
C PHE A 256 -7.59 20.41 16.35
N ILE A 257 -7.79 19.35 17.12
CA ILE A 257 -8.31 18.08 16.59
C ILE A 257 -9.78 18.19 16.19
N ALA A 258 -10.55 19.02 16.89
CA ALA A 258 -11.94 19.30 16.55
C ALA A 258 -12.08 20.11 15.24
N ALA A 259 -11.10 20.96 14.92
CA ALA A 259 -11.15 21.83 13.74
C ALA A 259 -10.94 21.09 12.40
N ILE A 260 -10.42 19.85 12.42
CA ILE A 260 -10.01 19.10 11.21
C ILE A 260 -11.01 17.98 10.84
N THR A 261 -12.14 17.85 11.55
CA THR A 261 -13.10 16.80 11.19
C THR A 261 -13.81 17.16 9.89
N HIS A 262 -13.51 16.39 8.83
CA HIS A 262 -14.20 16.33 7.54
C HIS A 262 -15.69 15.95 7.69
N LYS A 263 -16.47 16.74 8.43
CA LYS A 263 -17.91 16.88 8.19
C LYS A 263 -18.07 17.46 6.78
N PRO A 264 -19.17 17.16 6.07
CA PRO A 264 -19.47 17.91 4.85
C PRO A 264 -19.35 19.40 5.19
N LEU A 265 -18.65 20.17 4.35
CA LEU A 265 -18.53 21.62 4.56
C LEU A 265 -19.91 22.16 4.86
N HIS A 266 -20.04 22.88 5.98
CA HIS A 266 -21.28 23.58 6.27
C HIS A 266 -21.62 24.43 5.02
N PRO A 267 -22.87 24.46 4.54
CA PRO A 267 -23.21 25.07 3.24
C PRO A 267 -22.61 26.46 3.05
N ILE A 268 -22.59 27.26 4.12
CA ILE A 268 -21.97 28.59 4.16
C ILE A 268 -20.50 28.55 3.77
N ALA A 269 -19.69 27.68 4.39
CA ALA A 269 -18.26 27.59 4.11
C ALA A 269 -17.97 27.21 2.65
N HIS A 270 -18.78 26.29 2.10
CA HIS A 270 -18.65 25.88 0.70
C HIS A 270 -18.96 27.02 -0.28
N TYR A 271 -20.09 27.71 -0.08
CA TYR A 271 -20.44 28.84 -0.95
C TYR A 271 -19.51 30.04 -0.75
N SER A 272 -19.00 30.27 0.46
CA SER A 272 -17.98 31.28 0.72
C SER A 272 -16.66 30.98 0.00
N GLU A 273 -16.21 29.72 -0.01
CA GLU A 273 -15.03 29.31 -0.77
C GLU A 273 -15.22 29.55 -2.27
N ILE A 274 -16.36 29.11 -2.83
CA ILE A 274 -16.70 29.34 -4.25
C ILE A 274 -16.71 30.84 -4.56
N ALA A 275 -17.37 31.65 -3.73
CA ALA A 275 -17.45 33.09 -3.93
C ALA A 275 -16.06 33.75 -3.93
N LEU A 276 -15.17 33.35 -3.00
CA LEU A 276 -13.79 33.85 -2.94
C LEU A 276 -12.97 33.42 -4.15
N ILE A 277 -13.13 32.18 -4.62
CA ILE A 277 -12.46 31.70 -5.84
C ILE A 277 -12.93 32.50 -7.06
N LEU A 278 -14.24 32.67 -7.24
CA LEU A 278 -14.81 33.44 -8.35
C LEU A 278 -14.38 34.91 -8.31
N LEU A 279 -14.38 35.52 -7.12
CA LEU A 279 -13.89 36.88 -6.92
C LEU A 279 -12.42 36.99 -7.31
N THR A 280 -11.59 36.07 -6.83
CA THR A 280 -10.14 36.06 -7.11
C THR A 280 -9.88 35.92 -8.61
N LEU A 281 -10.50 34.93 -9.26
CA LEU A 281 -10.38 34.74 -10.71
C LEU A 281 -10.90 35.95 -11.49
N GLY A 282 -12.01 36.55 -11.07
CA GLY A 282 -12.57 37.74 -11.69
C GLY A 282 -11.61 38.94 -11.63
N VAL A 283 -10.98 39.17 -10.48
CA VAL A 283 -9.98 40.24 -10.32
C VAL A 283 -8.76 39.97 -11.20
N PHE A 284 -8.23 38.75 -11.24
CA PHE A 284 -7.11 38.40 -12.11
C PHE A 284 -7.45 38.58 -13.60
N ILE A 285 -8.63 38.12 -14.04
CA ILE A 285 -9.08 38.30 -15.43
C ILE A 285 -9.20 39.77 -15.77
N PHE A 286 -9.81 40.58 -14.89
CA PHE A 286 -9.94 42.01 -15.09
C PHE A 286 -8.58 42.70 -15.23
N ILE A 287 -7.63 42.41 -14.33
CA ILE A 287 -6.28 42.99 -14.38
C ILE A 287 -5.57 42.59 -15.69
N VAL A 288 -5.63 41.32 -16.06
CA VAL A 288 -5.01 40.82 -17.30
C VAL A 288 -5.60 41.53 -18.52
N VAL A 289 -6.93 41.61 -18.63
CA VAL A 289 -7.61 42.31 -19.73
C VAL A 289 -7.24 43.79 -19.74
N HIS A 290 -7.22 44.45 -18.59
CA HIS A 290 -6.85 45.85 -18.48
C HIS A 290 -5.43 46.11 -19.00
N VAL A 291 -4.45 45.29 -18.58
CA VAL A 291 -3.06 45.38 -19.07
C VAL A 291 -2.99 45.14 -20.57
N PHE A 292 -3.70 44.16 -21.12
CA PHE A 292 -3.72 43.92 -22.56
C PHE A 292 -4.34 45.07 -23.36
N LEU A 293 -5.42 45.69 -22.86
CA LEU A 293 -6.03 46.85 -23.48
C LEU A 293 -5.11 48.08 -23.45
N ASP A 294 -4.37 48.27 -22.37
CA ASP A 294 -3.40 49.36 -22.22
C ASP A 294 -2.21 49.19 -23.19
N ILE A 295 -1.66 47.97 -23.27
CA ILE A 295 -0.63 47.62 -24.26
C ILE A 295 -1.15 47.84 -25.69
N TYR A 296 -2.38 47.41 -25.98
CA TYR A 296 -3.00 47.62 -27.29
C TYR A 296 -3.13 49.11 -27.63
N ALA A 297 -3.56 49.92 -26.66
CA ALA A 297 -3.68 51.37 -26.82
C ALA A 297 -2.32 52.03 -27.08
N ASP A 298 -1.29 51.69 -26.32
CA ASP A 298 0.07 52.22 -26.51
C ASP A 298 0.66 51.81 -27.88
N VAL A 299 0.50 50.55 -28.29
CA VAL A 299 0.93 50.09 -29.61
C VAL A 299 0.19 50.82 -30.73
N ARG A 300 -1.13 50.96 -30.63
CA ARG A 300 -1.95 51.70 -31.60
C ARG A 300 -1.47 53.15 -31.68
N ASP A 301 -1.26 53.82 -30.56
CA ASP A 301 -0.85 55.21 -30.53
C ASP A 301 0.57 55.39 -31.11
N ARG A 302 1.50 54.47 -30.85
CA ARG A 302 2.85 54.52 -31.45
C ARG A 302 2.87 54.26 -32.95
N LEU A 303 2.01 53.38 -33.45
CA LEU A 303 1.93 53.03 -34.87
C LEU A 303 1.14 54.05 -35.69
N PHE A 304 0.03 54.56 -35.15
CA PHE A 304 -0.94 55.39 -35.89
C PHE A 304 -0.90 56.88 -35.52
N ARG A 305 -0.35 57.27 -34.37
CA ARG A 305 -0.25 58.68 -33.92
C ARG A 305 1.15 59.27 -34.19
N LYS A 306 1.72 59.01 -35.37
CA LYS A 306 2.95 59.68 -35.85
C LYS A 306 2.71 60.75 -36.93
N GLY A 307 1.45 61.20 -37.09
CA GLY A 307 1.04 62.15 -38.14
C GLY A 307 0.93 63.63 -37.75
N ASN A 308 0.71 63.99 -36.49
CA ASN A 308 0.53 65.40 -36.10
C ASN A 308 1.73 65.92 -35.30
N LYS A 309 2.81 66.26 -36.00
CA LYS A 309 3.71 67.32 -35.54
C LYS A 309 3.09 68.64 -35.98
N HIS A 310 2.47 69.36 -35.05
CA HIS A 310 2.10 70.75 -35.27
C HIS A 310 3.36 71.62 -35.12
N GLU A 311 3.70 72.31 -36.21
CA GLU A 311 4.36 73.64 -36.21
C GLU A 311 3.64 74.63 -35.28
#